data_AF-A0A8C8IZF7-F1
#
_entry.id   AF-A0A8C8IZF7-F1
#
_cell.length_a   1.000
_cell.length_b   1.000
_cell.length_c   1.000
_cell.angle_alpha   90.00
_cell.angle_beta   90.00
_cell.angle_gamma   90.00
#
_symmetry.space_group_name_H-M   'P 1'
#
loop_
_entity.id
_entity.type
_entity.pdbx_description
1 polymer ?
#
loop_
_entity_poly.entity_id
_entity_poly.type
_entity_poly.pdbx_seq_one_letter_code
_entity_poly.pdbx_strand_id
1 'polypeptide(L)'
;MLFNGFSLLLLFLTVSFHEWLQSLTSIREKYEQALIKIQQLKKEQKELKGKVEVQSVEIAQLTPRLKSEQETVRLEDYIQLLQVSTLSREARTQLHQEQQASNNTRRRAEKAERELEEVYERMESTSMTSAQTKQKSSKLEMQLLELRRIIEEKENIAEMAKVENEELSRENQDLRRDIERLRKEFTDLPTAPVSLEPPSPYGSPADPTPTEEQQLDVLSETPGNLNSPLSLECRHCHEWFPGITQDELGLHEDSHRLCPYCTLICDGVEQTIFEDHVFSHEV
;
A
#
# COMPACT_ATOMS: atom_id res chain seq x y z
N MET A 1 -49.62 61.16 -129.80
CA MET A 1 -49.73 60.79 -128.37
C MET A 1 -48.34 60.83 -127.72
N LEU A 2 -47.83 62.02 -127.37
CA LEU A 2 -46.46 62.15 -126.79
C LEU A 2 -46.39 63.00 -125.50
N PHE A 3 -47.42 63.77 -125.18
CA PHE A 3 -47.41 64.67 -124.02
C PHE A 3 -47.55 63.98 -122.65
N ASN A 4 -48.29 62.85 -122.56
CA ASN A 4 -48.52 62.18 -121.28
C ASN A 4 -47.26 61.49 -120.73
N GLY A 5 -46.37 61.00 -121.59
CA GLY A 5 -45.12 60.36 -121.18
C GLY A 5 -44.15 61.33 -120.50
N PHE A 6 -44.03 62.55 -121.02
CA PHE A 6 -43.14 63.58 -120.47
C PHE A 6 -43.62 64.07 -119.09
N SER A 7 -44.94 64.21 -118.90
CA SER A 7 -45.52 64.59 -117.60
C SER A 7 -45.33 63.50 -116.54
N LEU A 8 -45.50 62.21 -116.90
CA LEU A 8 -45.24 61.09 -116.00
C LEU A 8 -43.75 61.01 -115.60
N LEU A 9 -42.84 61.24 -116.56
CA LEU A 9 -41.41 61.18 -116.31
C LEU A 9 -40.93 62.36 -115.44
N LEU A 10 -41.51 63.56 -115.61
CA LEU A 10 -41.26 64.70 -114.74
C LEU A 10 -41.76 64.44 -113.30
N LEU A 11 -42.96 63.86 -113.16
CA LEU A 11 -43.52 63.48 -111.86
C LEU A 11 -42.64 62.43 -111.16
N PHE A 12 -42.21 61.37 -111.87
CA PHE A 12 -41.27 60.38 -111.35
C PHE A 12 -39.97 61.02 -110.87
N LEU A 13 -39.37 61.92 -111.66
CA LEU A 13 -38.15 62.64 -111.25
C LEU A 13 -38.38 63.50 -110.01
N THR A 14 -39.53 64.17 -109.87
CA THR A 14 -39.84 64.96 -108.66
C THR A 14 -40.07 64.09 -107.43
N VAL A 15 -40.71 62.93 -107.57
CA VAL A 15 -40.92 61.98 -106.46
C VAL A 15 -39.59 61.37 -106.02
N SER A 16 -38.78 60.85 -106.95
CA SER A 16 -37.46 60.29 -106.63
C SER A 16 -36.48 61.34 -106.08
N PHE A 17 -36.56 62.60 -106.52
CA PHE A 17 -35.78 63.70 -105.92
C PHE A 17 -36.26 64.05 -104.51
N HIS A 18 -37.57 64.00 -104.25
CA HIS A 18 -38.12 64.20 -102.91
C HIS A 18 -37.75 63.06 -101.95
N GLU A 19 -37.86 61.80 -102.38
CA GLU A 19 -37.39 60.63 -101.63
C GLU A 19 -35.88 60.68 -101.35
N TRP A 20 -35.08 61.14 -102.32
CA TRP A 20 -33.64 61.35 -102.13
C TRP A 20 -33.35 62.46 -101.11
N LEU A 21 -34.10 63.56 -101.12
CA LEU A 21 -33.98 64.62 -100.10
C LEU A 21 -34.41 64.13 -98.71
N GLN A 22 -35.47 63.33 -98.59
CA GLN A 22 -35.89 62.69 -97.33
C GLN A 22 -34.82 61.70 -96.83
N SER A 23 -34.19 60.95 -97.73
CA SER A 23 -33.08 60.05 -97.41
C SER A 23 -31.85 60.83 -96.91
N LEU A 24 -31.46 61.91 -97.59
CA LEU A 24 -30.36 62.78 -97.18
C LEU A 24 -30.59 63.44 -95.81
N THR A 25 -31.82 63.90 -95.55
CA THR A 25 -32.16 64.47 -94.22
C THR A 25 -32.10 63.41 -93.13
N SER A 26 -32.64 62.20 -93.36
CA SER A 26 -32.50 61.09 -92.41
C SER A 26 -31.05 60.67 -92.17
N ILE A 27 -30.21 60.66 -93.20
CA ILE A 27 -28.77 60.36 -93.08
C ILE A 27 -28.07 61.46 -92.27
N ARG A 28 -28.40 62.73 -92.51
CA ARG A 28 -27.87 63.86 -91.75
C ARG A 28 -28.25 63.79 -90.26
N GLU A 29 -29.52 63.52 -89.95
CA GLU A 29 -30.00 63.37 -88.57
C GLU A 29 -29.27 62.22 -87.84
N LYS A 30 -29.13 61.06 -88.50
CA LYS A 30 -28.37 59.91 -87.97
C LYS A 30 -26.90 60.27 -87.74
N TYR A 31 -26.29 61.06 -88.62
CA TYR A 31 -24.91 61.53 -88.48
C TYR A 31 -24.77 62.51 -87.30
N GLU A 32 -25.68 63.49 -87.16
CA GLU A 32 -25.70 64.42 -86.02
C GLU A 32 -25.91 63.66 -84.69
N GLN A 33 -26.82 62.68 -84.65
CA GLN A 33 -27.05 61.81 -83.49
C GLN A 33 -25.81 60.96 -83.15
N ALA A 34 -25.13 60.40 -84.16
CA ALA A 34 -23.90 59.64 -83.98
C ALA A 34 -22.77 60.53 -83.43
N LEU A 35 -22.62 61.77 -83.90
CA LEU A 35 -21.65 62.73 -83.37
C LEU A 35 -21.90 63.05 -81.89
N ILE A 36 -23.16 63.30 -81.51
CA ILE A 36 -23.53 63.52 -80.10
C ILE A 36 -23.16 62.30 -79.25
N LYS A 37 -23.48 61.08 -79.72
CA LYS A 37 -23.14 59.86 -78.97
C LYS A 37 -21.63 59.63 -78.86
N ILE A 38 -20.85 59.93 -79.90
CA ILE A 38 -19.38 59.89 -79.86
C ILE A 38 -18.83 60.90 -78.85
N GLN A 39 -19.38 62.11 -78.77
CA GLN A 39 -18.97 63.11 -77.78
C GLN A 39 -19.29 62.66 -76.34
N GLN A 40 -20.48 62.10 -76.12
CA GLN A 40 -20.85 61.53 -74.81
C GLN A 40 -19.91 60.39 -74.41
N LEU A 41 -19.68 59.40 -75.29
CA LEU A 41 -18.80 58.26 -75.02
C LEU A 41 -17.35 58.70 -74.75
N LYS A 42 -16.85 59.75 -75.42
CA LYS A 42 -15.53 60.35 -75.12
C LYS A 42 -15.48 60.98 -73.73
N LYS A 43 -16.56 61.61 -73.26
CA LYS A 43 -16.66 62.15 -71.90
C LYS A 43 -16.67 61.02 -70.86
N GLU A 44 -17.49 60.01 -71.07
CA GLU A 44 -17.58 58.81 -70.21
C GLU A 44 -16.24 58.07 -70.13
N GLN A 45 -15.55 57.88 -71.27
CA GLN A 45 -14.20 57.30 -71.31
C GLN A 45 -13.19 58.11 -70.49
N LYS A 46 -13.21 59.44 -70.59
CA LYS A 46 -12.30 60.31 -69.82
C LYS A 46 -12.57 60.22 -68.32
N GLU A 47 -13.84 60.17 -67.90
CA GLU A 47 -14.23 60.01 -66.51
C GLU A 47 -13.82 58.64 -65.94
N LEU A 48 -14.10 57.56 -66.68
CA LEU A 48 -13.69 56.20 -66.31
C LEU A 48 -12.17 56.08 -66.21
N LYS A 49 -11.41 56.66 -67.15
CA LYS A 49 -9.95 56.71 -67.09
C LYS A 49 -9.45 57.38 -65.80
N GLY A 50 -10.03 58.51 -65.43
CA GLY A 50 -9.70 59.20 -64.17
C GLY A 50 -10.01 58.35 -62.92
N LYS A 51 -11.13 57.63 -62.90
CA LYS A 51 -11.48 56.71 -61.79
C LYS A 51 -10.49 55.55 -61.69
N VAL A 52 -10.11 54.95 -62.82
CA VAL A 52 -9.09 53.88 -62.88
C VAL A 52 -7.73 54.38 -62.40
N GLU A 53 -7.31 55.59 -62.81
CA GLU A 53 -6.06 56.22 -62.34
C GLU A 53 -6.07 56.41 -60.81
N VAL A 54 -7.14 56.98 -60.24
CA VAL A 54 -7.28 57.13 -58.77
C VAL A 54 -7.24 55.76 -58.06
N GLN A 55 -8.02 54.78 -58.53
CA GLN A 55 -8.04 53.44 -57.93
C GLN A 55 -6.68 52.74 -58.03
N SER A 56 -5.95 52.90 -59.14
CA SER A 56 -4.60 52.31 -59.28
C SER A 56 -3.60 52.90 -58.28
N VAL A 57 -3.69 54.19 -57.96
CA VAL A 57 -2.87 54.83 -56.93
C VAL A 57 -3.24 54.33 -55.54
N GLU A 58 -4.53 54.20 -55.24
CA GLU A 58 -5.02 53.65 -53.96
C GLU A 58 -4.56 52.20 -53.75
N ILE A 59 -4.72 51.33 -54.77
CA ILE A 59 -4.23 49.95 -54.76
C ILE A 59 -2.71 49.90 -54.54
N ALA A 60 -1.95 50.78 -55.20
CA ALA A 60 -0.50 50.86 -55.03
C ALA A 60 -0.08 51.28 -53.61
N GLN A 61 -0.90 52.06 -52.89
CA GLN A 61 -0.67 52.45 -51.49
C GLN A 61 -1.12 51.37 -50.48
N LEU A 62 -2.21 50.64 -50.77
CA LEU A 62 -2.73 49.59 -49.89
C LEU A 62 -1.91 48.29 -49.98
N THR A 63 -1.39 47.95 -51.16
CA THR A 63 -0.60 46.73 -51.38
C THR A 63 0.59 46.55 -50.41
N PRO A 64 1.47 47.56 -50.17
CA PRO A 64 2.56 47.40 -49.21
C PRO A 64 2.06 47.30 -47.76
N ARG A 65 0.97 47.99 -47.40
CA ARG A 65 0.38 47.92 -46.05
C ARG A 65 -0.13 46.53 -45.72
N LEU A 66 -0.89 45.93 -46.64
CA LEU A 66 -1.39 44.56 -46.51
C LEU A 66 -0.24 43.54 -46.37
N LYS A 67 0.87 43.75 -47.11
CA LYS A 67 2.07 42.91 -46.96
C LYS A 67 2.71 43.06 -45.58
N SER A 68 2.88 44.29 -45.08
CA SER A 68 3.43 44.50 -43.74
C SER A 68 2.54 43.93 -42.64
N GLU A 69 1.21 44.05 -42.77
CA GLU A 69 0.24 43.47 -41.83
C GLU A 69 0.32 41.94 -41.84
N GLN A 70 0.42 41.32 -43.02
CA GLN A 70 0.64 39.88 -43.16
C GLN A 70 1.98 39.42 -42.58
N GLU A 71 3.05 40.21 -42.72
CA GLU A 71 4.35 39.93 -42.12
C GLU A 71 4.32 40.05 -40.58
N THR A 72 3.60 41.04 -40.02
CA THR A 72 3.44 41.15 -38.56
C THR A 72 2.71 39.94 -37.97
N VAL A 73 1.59 39.51 -38.57
CA VAL A 73 0.86 38.32 -38.09
C VAL A 73 1.73 37.07 -38.15
N ARG A 74 2.50 36.87 -39.24
CA ARG A 74 3.43 35.74 -39.36
C ARG A 74 4.57 35.76 -38.34
N LEU A 75 5.02 36.95 -37.94
CA LEU A 75 6.03 37.10 -36.88
C LEU A 75 5.43 36.84 -35.50
N GLU A 76 4.20 37.29 -35.24
CA GLU A 76 3.47 37.01 -34.00
C GLU A 76 3.23 35.50 -33.82
N ASP A 77 2.73 34.81 -34.85
CA ASP A 77 2.56 33.35 -34.85
C ASP A 77 3.89 32.62 -34.57
N TYR A 78 4.98 33.08 -35.18
CA TYR A 78 6.32 32.50 -34.98
C TYR A 78 6.85 32.74 -33.55
N ILE A 79 6.61 33.93 -32.98
CA ILE A 79 6.96 34.25 -31.59
C ILE A 79 6.15 33.37 -30.62
N GLN A 80 4.85 33.20 -30.83
CA GLN A 80 4.01 32.32 -30.01
C GLN A 80 4.49 30.86 -30.08
N LEU A 81 4.82 30.35 -31.27
CA LEU A 81 5.38 29.01 -31.45
C LEU A 81 6.69 28.83 -30.66
N LEU A 82 7.60 29.81 -30.71
CA LEU A 82 8.85 29.79 -29.96
C LEU A 82 8.64 29.85 -28.45
N GLN A 83 7.67 30.64 -27.96
CA GLN A 83 7.31 30.71 -26.55
C GLN A 83 6.77 29.36 -26.06
N VAL A 84 5.80 28.77 -26.76
CA VAL A 84 5.24 27.45 -26.42
C VAL A 84 6.31 26.36 -26.44
N SER A 85 7.20 26.37 -27.45
CA SER A 85 8.33 25.42 -27.54
C SER A 85 9.29 25.56 -26.37
N THR A 86 9.62 26.79 -25.98
CA THR A 86 10.54 27.09 -24.87
C THR A 86 9.94 26.66 -23.52
N LEU A 87 8.70 27.05 -23.25
CA LEU A 87 7.96 26.67 -22.04
C LEU A 87 7.77 25.14 -21.95
N SER A 88 7.45 24.47 -23.07
CA SER A 88 7.33 23.00 -23.09
C SER A 88 8.65 22.31 -22.80
N ARG A 89 9.78 22.85 -23.29
CA ARG A 89 11.12 22.34 -22.99
C ARG A 89 11.47 22.52 -21.51
N GLU A 90 11.22 23.71 -20.95
CA GLU A 90 11.48 24.02 -19.54
C GLU A 90 10.66 23.14 -18.60
N ALA A 91 9.36 22.98 -18.86
CA ALA A 91 8.48 22.09 -18.10
C ALA A 91 8.95 20.63 -18.14
N ARG A 92 9.40 20.13 -19.30
CA ARG A 92 9.99 18.77 -19.41
C ARG A 92 11.28 18.63 -18.60
N THR A 93 12.14 19.66 -18.60
CA THR A 93 13.38 19.66 -17.80
C THR A 93 13.08 19.66 -16.30
N GLN A 94 12.13 20.48 -15.85
CA GLN A 94 11.68 20.50 -14.44
C GLN A 94 11.08 19.16 -14.02
N LEU A 95 10.15 18.61 -14.80
CA LEU A 95 9.54 17.31 -14.52
C LEU A 95 10.57 16.17 -14.45
N HIS A 96 11.59 16.18 -15.32
CA HIS A 96 12.68 15.21 -15.24
C HIS A 96 13.54 15.38 -13.98
N GLN A 97 13.83 16.62 -13.56
CA GLN A 97 14.56 16.91 -12.32
C GLN A 97 13.77 16.47 -11.08
N GLU A 98 12.47 16.78 -11.02
CA GLU A 98 11.58 16.33 -9.94
C GLU A 98 11.46 14.80 -9.90
N GLN A 99 11.31 14.15 -11.06
CA GLN A 99 11.27 12.69 -11.14
C GLN A 99 12.58 12.05 -10.66
N GLN A 100 13.74 12.65 -10.95
CA GLN A 100 15.02 12.19 -10.39
C GLN A 100 15.12 12.43 -8.87
N ALA A 101 14.70 13.59 -8.37
CA ALA A 101 14.70 13.91 -6.94
C ALA A 101 13.75 13.00 -6.14
N SER A 102 12.57 12.72 -6.68
CA SER A 102 11.58 11.78 -6.14
C SER A 102 12.14 10.37 -6.07
N ASN A 103 12.71 9.85 -7.18
CA ASN A 103 13.36 8.53 -7.20
C ASN A 103 14.51 8.40 -6.19
N ASN A 104 15.34 9.42 -6.05
CA ASN A 104 16.44 9.45 -5.07
C ASN A 104 15.93 9.54 -3.62
N THR A 105 14.75 10.10 -3.39
CA THR A 105 14.11 10.15 -2.07
C THR A 105 13.46 8.82 -1.73
N ARG A 106 12.72 8.22 -2.67
CA ARG A 106 12.18 6.86 -2.54
C ARG A 106 13.26 5.83 -2.20
N ARG A 107 14.38 5.79 -2.95
CA ARG A 107 15.51 4.88 -2.66
C ARG A 107 16.12 5.05 -1.27
N ARG A 108 16.06 6.27 -0.70
CA ARG A 108 16.52 6.55 0.67
C ARG A 108 15.50 6.07 1.71
N ALA A 109 14.21 6.25 1.46
CA ALA A 109 13.13 5.70 2.29
C ALA A 109 13.17 4.17 2.33
N GLU A 110 13.17 3.51 1.16
CA GLU A 110 13.32 2.04 1.02
C GLU A 110 14.56 1.49 1.74
N LYS A 111 15.65 2.29 1.78
CA LYS A 111 16.87 1.91 2.51
C LYS A 111 16.65 2.03 4.03
N ALA A 112 16.09 3.14 4.50
CA ALA A 112 15.81 3.37 5.92
C ALA A 112 14.80 2.34 6.47
N GLU A 113 13.79 1.97 5.68
CA GLU A 113 12.82 0.90 6.00
C GLU A 113 13.52 -0.44 6.22
N ARG A 114 14.44 -0.84 5.32
CA ARG A 114 15.24 -2.07 5.51
C ARG A 114 16.17 -2.01 6.73
N GLU A 115 16.81 -0.87 6.97
CA GLU A 115 17.68 -0.69 8.15
C GLU A 115 16.86 -0.72 9.46
N LEU A 116 15.62 -0.23 9.43
CA LEU A 116 14.67 -0.25 10.54
C LEU A 116 14.17 -1.67 10.84
N GLU A 117 13.79 -2.44 9.81
CA GLU A 117 13.40 -3.85 9.95
C GLU A 117 14.53 -4.68 10.58
N GLU A 118 15.75 -4.56 10.06
CA GLU A 118 16.92 -5.25 10.61
C GLU A 118 17.24 -4.83 12.07
N VAL A 119 16.84 -3.62 12.48
CA VAL A 119 16.94 -3.19 13.89
C VAL A 119 15.86 -3.86 14.75
N TYR A 120 14.63 -4.00 14.26
CA TYR A 120 13.57 -4.73 14.94
C TYR A 120 13.92 -6.22 15.14
N GLU A 121 14.35 -6.92 14.09
CA GLU A 121 14.77 -8.32 14.16
C GLU A 121 15.90 -8.55 15.19
N ARG A 122 16.91 -7.67 15.20
CA ARG A 122 18.01 -7.72 16.17
C ARG A 122 17.53 -7.42 17.59
N MET A 123 16.60 -6.49 17.77
CA MET A 123 16.03 -6.14 19.08
C MET A 123 15.21 -7.30 19.64
N GLU A 124 14.37 -7.94 18.83
CA GLU A 124 13.60 -9.12 19.24
C GLU A 124 14.52 -10.29 19.60
N SER A 125 15.51 -10.60 18.75
CA SER A 125 16.53 -11.62 19.02
C SER A 125 17.29 -11.36 20.33
N THR A 126 17.63 -10.10 20.62
CA THR A 126 18.29 -9.69 21.86
C THR A 126 17.36 -9.79 23.07
N SER A 127 16.07 -9.45 22.91
CA SER A 127 15.05 -9.59 23.94
C SER A 127 14.85 -11.06 24.34
N MET A 128 14.69 -11.94 23.36
CA MET A 128 14.50 -13.38 23.56
C MET A 128 15.71 -14.04 24.24
N THR A 129 16.92 -13.73 23.78
CA THR A 129 18.17 -14.24 24.41
C THR A 129 18.38 -13.69 25.81
N SER A 130 18.02 -12.42 26.07
CA SER A 130 18.04 -11.82 27.42
C SER A 130 17.05 -12.53 28.36
N ALA A 131 15.81 -12.74 27.92
CA ALA A 131 14.77 -13.44 28.68
C ALA A 131 15.19 -14.88 29.02
N GLN A 132 15.70 -15.63 28.03
CA GLN A 132 16.21 -16.99 28.24
C GLN A 132 17.40 -17.01 29.22
N THR A 133 18.28 -16.02 29.16
CA THR A 133 19.43 -15.91 30.07
C THR A 133 18.98 -15.60 31.50
N LYS A 134 18.01 -14.70 31.69
CA LYS A 134 17.39 -14.43 32.99
C LYS A 134 16.72 -15.67 33.59
N GLN A 135 15.98 -16.43 32.78
CA GLN A 135 15.36 -17.69 33.21
C GLN A 135 16.40 -18.72 33.67
N LYS A 136 17.48 -18.90 32.88
CA LYS A 136 18.61 -19.78 33.25
C LYS A 136 19.30 -19.31 34.54
N SER A 137 19.51 -18.01 34.69
CA SER A 137 20.10 -17.41 35.90
C SER A 137 19.26 -17.68 37.14
N SER A 138 17.95 -17.44 37.08
CA SER A 138 17.02 -17.70 38.20
C SER A 138 16.98 -19.19 38.58
N LYS A 139 17.03 -20.10 37.60
CA LYS A 139 17.13 -21.55 37.86
C LYS A 139 18.44 -21.92 38.58
N LEU A 140 19.58 -21.36 38.14
CA LEU A 140 20.87 -21.60 38.79
C LEU A 140 20.92 -21.02 40.21
N GLU A 141 20.35 -19.84 40.42
CA GLU A 141 20.24 -19.20 41.74
C GLU A 141 19.43 -20.06 42.72
N MET A 142 18.28 -20.60 42.28
CA MET A 142 17.48 -21.55 43.06
C MET A 142 18.26 -22.84 43.40
N GLN A 143 19.01 -23.40 42.43
CA GLN A 143 19.86 -24.57 42.67
C GLN A 143 21.01 -24.28 43.65
N LEU A 144 21.59 -23.08 43.62
CA LEU A 144 22.63 -22.66 44.58
C LEU A 144 22.08 -22.49 46.00
N LEU A 145 20.86 -21.96 46.16
CA LEU A 145 20.19 -21.87 47.46
C LEU A 145 19.88 -23.25 48.04
N GLU A 146 19.37 -24.17 47.20
CA GLU A 146 19.09 -25.55 47.61
C GLU A 146 20.35 -26.32 48.00
N LEU A 147 21.44 -26.19 47.24
CA LEU A 147 22.72 -26.80 47.60
C LEU A 147 23.29 -26.26 48.92
N ARG A 148 23.12 -24.95 49.21
CA ARG A 148 23.52 -24.39 50.52
C ARG A 148 22.72 -25.00 51.66
N ARG A 149 21.39 -25.15 51.50
CA ARG A 149 20.51 -25.80 52.48
C ARG A 149 20.93 -27.24 52.78
N ILE A 150 21.28 -28.01 51.74
CA ILE A 150 21.78 -29.39 51.89
C ILE A 150 23.13 -29.41 52.61
N ILE A 151 24.05 -28.50 52.30
CA ILE A 151 25.35 -28.40 52.98
C ILE A 151 25.16 -28.10 54.48
N GLU A 152 24.34 -27.10 54.81
CA GLU A 152 24.02 -26.73 56.20
C GLU A 152 23.37 -27.91 56.96
N GLU A 153 22.45 -28.65 56.34
CA GLU A 153 21.87 -29.86 56.93
C GLU A 153 22.94 -30.94 57.19
N LYS A 154 23.87 -31.16 56.25
CA LYS A 154 24.96 -32.14 56.41
C LYS A 154 25.99 -31.72 57.46
N GLU A 155 26.31 -30.43 57.57
CA GLU A 155 27.17 -29.89 58.62
C GLU A 155 26.56 -30.10 60.01
N ASN A 156 25.25 -29.81 60.16
CA ASN A 156 24.52 -30.07 61.40
C ASN A 156 24.49 -31.57 61.78
N ILE A 157 24.24 -32.46 60.82
CA ILE A 157 24.27 -33.92 61.05
C ILE A 157 25.68 -34.39 61.44
N ALA A 158 26.73 -33.87 60.79
CA ALA A 158 28.11 -34.24 61.09
C ALA A 158 28.54 -33.80 62.49
N GLU A 159 28.14 -32.61 62.95
CA GLU A 159 28.44 -32.14 64.30
C GLU A 159 27.67 -32.94 65.37
N MET A 160 26.40 -33.30 65.14
CA MET A 160 25.65 -34.19 66.03
C MET A 160 26.33 -35.58 66.15
N ALA A 161 26.67 -36.19 65.01
CA ALA A 161 27.34 -37.50 64.99
C ALA A 161 28.74 -37.46 65.64
N LYS A 162 29.43 -36.33 65.58
CA LYS A 162 30.70 -36.11 66.29
C LYS A 162 30.49 -36.06 67.80
N VAL A 163 29.51 -35.30 68.29
CA VAL A 163 29.17 -35.23 69.73
C VAL A 163 28.76 -36.61 70.27
N GLU A 164 27.93 -37.35 69.55
CA GLU A 164 27.52 -38.72 69.91
C GLU A 164 28.73 -39.68 69.95
N ASN A 165 29.63 -39.62 68.97
CA ASN A 165 30.83 -40.46 68.95
C ASN A 165 31.80 -40.10 70.09
N GLU A 166 31.95 -38.81 70.43
CA GLU A 166 32.72 -38.39 71.61
C GLU A 166 32.10 -38.90 72.91
N GLU A 167 30.78 -38.98 73.02
CA GLU A 167 30.06 -39.53 74.18
C GLU A 167 30.20 -41.05 74.27
N LEU A 168 29.89 -41.78 73.20
CA LEU A 168 30.11 -43.22 73.09
C LEU A 168 31.57 -43.62 73.35
N SER A 169 32.54 -42.81 72.93
CA SER A 169 33.96 -43.04 73.20
C SER A 169 34.30 -42.92 74.68
N ARG A 170 33.69 -41.97 75.41
CA ARG A 170 33.81 -41.87 76.88
C ARG A 170 33.18 -43.09 77.55
N GLU A 171 31.95 -43.44 77.21
CA GLU A 171 31.26 -44.61 77.78
C GLU A 171 32.01 -45.92 77.49
N ASN A 172 32.56 -46.10 76.29
CA ASN A 172 33.33 -47.30 75.93
C ASN A 172 34.62 -47.41 76.75
N GLN A 173 35.28 -46.29 77.04
CA GLN A 173 36.44 -46.26 77.95
C GLN A 173 36.04 -46.61 79.39
N ASP A 174 34.90 -46.12 79.86
CA ASP A 174 34.39 -46.37 81.21
C ASP A 174 34.01 -47.86 81.39
N LEU A 175 33.24 -48.41 80.45
CA LEU A 175 32.90 -49.83 80.40
C LEU A 175 34.13 -50.73 80.30
N ARG A 176 35.17 -50.33 79.54
CA ARG A 176 36.46 -51.06 79.50
C ARG A 176 37.15 -51.09 80.85
N ARG A 177 37.20 -49.95 81.56
CA ARG A 177 37.78 -49.85 82.91
C ARG A 177 37.03 -50.76 83.90
N ASP A 178 35.71 -50.81 83.82
CA ASP A 178 34.91 -51.66 84.72
C ASP A 178 34.95 -53.14 84.35
N ILE A 179 35.00 -53.50 83.06
CA ILE A 179 35.27 -54.89 82.63
C ILE A 179 36.64 -55.36 83.13
N GLU A 180 37.67 -54.52 83.09
CA GLU A 180 39.01 -54.87 83.57
C GLU A 180 39.05 -54.99 85.10
N ARG A 181 38.33 -54.13 85.82
CA ARG A 181 38.10 -54.24 87.28
C ARG A 181 37.43 -55.57 87.65
N LEU A 182 36.30 -55.89 87.01
CA LEU A 182 35.53 -57.12 87.26
C LEU A 182 36.34 -58.37 86.90
N ARG A 183 37.10 -58.35 85.80
CA ARG A 183 38.01 -59.45 85.43
C ARG A 183 39.08 -59.67 86.49
N LYS A 184 39.65 -58.59 87.03
CA LYS A 184 40.65 -58.69 88.11
C LYS A 184 40.06 -59.34 89.36
N GLU A 185 38.88 -58.87 89.80
CA GLU A 185 38.14 -59.46 90.93
C GLU A 185 37.82 -60.95 90.70
N PHE A 186 37.56 -61.36 89.46
CA PHE A 186 37.36 -62.77 89.10
C PHE A 186 38.65 -63.61 89.11
N THR A 187 39.80 -63.04 88.72
CA THR A 187 41.11 -63.72 88.81
C THR A 187 41.68 -63.78 90.22
N ASP A 188 41.26 -62.89 91.12
CA ASP A 188 41.65 -62.91 92.53
C ASP A 188 40.85 -63.97 93.35
N LEU A 189 39.92 -64.70 92.71
CA LEU A 189 39.23 -65.88 93.25
C LEU A 189 39.91 -67.19 92.78
N PRO A 190 40.20 -68.15 93.69
CA PRO A 190 40.91 -69.38 93.34
C PRO A 190 40.06 -70.30 92.45
N THR A 191 40.36 -70.34 91.15
CA THR A 191 39.63 -71.18 90.19
C THR A 191 40.22 -72.60 90.15
N ALA A 192 39.50 -73.57 90.72
CA ALA A 192 39.72 -74.99 90.45
C ALA A 192 39.25 -75.35 89.02
N PRO A 193 39.84 -76.36 88.35
CA PRO A 193 39.44 -76.73 87.00
C PRO A 193 38.10 -77.49 87.01
N VAL A 194 37.14 -77.06 86.19
CA VAL A 194 35.93 -77.83 85.88
C VAL A 194 35.80 -77.93 84.37
N SER A 195 35.83 -79.16 83.87
CA SER A 195 35.54 -79.52 82.49
C SER A 195 34.16 -80.16 82.43
N LEU A 196 33.22 -79.61 81.66
CA LEU A 196 31.93 -80.23 81.33
C LEU A 196 31.42 -79.78 79.94
N GLU A 197 31.43 -80.71 79.00
CA GLU A 197 30.43 -80.87 77.91
C GLU A 197 29.18 -81.59 78.47
N PRO A 198 28.08 -81.85 77.72
CA PRO A 198 27.64 -81.40 76.38
C PRO A 198 26.27 -80.63 76.52
N PRO A 199 25.24 -80.63 75.63
CA PRO A 199 25.09 -81.09 74.24
C PRO A 199 24.40 -80.10 73.26
N SER A 200 24.01 -80.60 72.08
CA SER A 200 23.19 -79.95 71.03
C SER A 200 21.69 -80.29 71.18
N PRO A 201 20.76 -79.51 70.57
CA PRO A 201 20.12 -80.03 69.35
C PRO A 201 19.75 -79.01 68.24
N TYR A 202 19.95 -79.44 66.98
CA TYR A 202 19.17 -79.20 65.74
C TYR A 202 18.24 -77.97 65.58
N GLY A 203 18.35 -77.28 64.43
CA GLY A 203 17.23 -76.52 63.84
C GLY A 203 17.56 -75.50 62.74
N SER A 204 17.77 -75.95 61.50
CA SER A 204 17.46 -75.12 60.30
C SER A 204 16.00 -75.40 59.89
N PRO A 205 15.25 -74.45 59.28
CA PRO A 205 15.32 -74.34 57.81
C PRO A 205 14.99 -72.96 57.16
N ALA A 206 15.48 -72.82 55.92
CA ALA A 206 14.85 -72.22 54.73
C ALA A 206 14.37 -70.74 54.65
N ASP A 207 14.86 -70.09 53.59
CA ASP A 207 14.25 -69.06 52.73
C ASP A 207 12.74 -69.32 52.40
N PRO A 208 11.93 -68.32 51.96
CA PRO A 208 12.20 -67.60 50.71
C PRO A 208 11.87 -66.09 50.66
N THR A 209 12.18 -65.56 49.48
CA THR A 209 12.21 -64.14 49.05
C THR A 209 10.83 -63.64 48.49
N PRO A 210 10.73 -62.54 47.71
CA PRO A 210 9.79 -61.43 47.97
C PRO A 210 8.45 -61.53 47.22
N THR A 211 7.62 -60.49 47.31
CA THR A 211 6.49 -60.27 46.38
C THR A 211 6.35 -58.78 46.06
N GLU A 212 6.32 -58.45 44.76
CA GLU A 212 6.00 -57.12 44.22
C GLU A 212 4.46 -56.95 44.10
N GLU A 213 4.02 -56.07 43.18
CA GLU A 213 2.63 -55.84 42.75
C GLU A 213 1.79 -54.89 43.66
N GLN A 214 0.99 -53.95 43.13
CA GLN A 214 0.91 -53.39 41.76
C GLN A 214 0.22 -52.01 41.80
N GLN A 215 0.24 -51.30 40.67
CA GLN A 215 -0.52 -50.06 40.45
C GLN A 215 -2.04 -50.31 40.50
N LEU A 216 -2.84 -49.28 40.77
CA LEU A 216 -4.14 -49.14 40.12
C LEU A 216 -4.44 -47.67 39.80
N ASP A 217 -4.92 -47.45 38.59
CA ASP A 217 -5.34 -46.16 38.01
C ASP A 217 -6.86 -46.20 37.79
N VAL A 218 -7.60 -45.15 38.18
CA VAL A 218 -9.05 -45.04 37.93
C VAL A 218 -9.47 -43.58 37.68
N LEU A 219 -9.72 -43.33 36.39
CA LEU A 219 -10.62 -42.36 35.75
C LEU A 219 -11.73 -41.70 36.60
N SER A 220 -12.06 -40.46 36.25
CA SER A 220 -13.47 -40.07 35.94
C SER A 220 -13.56 -38.77 35.13
N GLU A 221 -14.30 -38.81 34.04
CA GLU A 221 -14.72 -37.66 33.23
C GLU A 221 -16.10 -37.13 33.68
N THR A 222 -16.34 -35.84 33.38
CA THR A 222 -17.60 -35.07 33.12
C THR A 222 -18.99 -35.72 33.33
N PRO A 223 -20.06 -34.94 33.68
CA PRO A 223 -20.66 -34.03 32.67
C PRO A 223 -21.39 -32.75 33.15
N GLY A 224 -21.39 -31.74 32.28
CA GLY A 224 -22.61 -31.03 31.84
C GLY A 224 -23.23 -29.93 32.71
N ASN A 225 -23.34 -28.72 32.16
CA ASN A 225 -24.44 -27.81 32.48
C ASN A 225 -25.04 -27.23 31.19
N LEU A 226 -26.37 -27.19 31.12
CA LEU A 226 -27.14 -26.71 29.98
C LEU A 226 -27.27 -25.18 30.03
N ASN A 227 -27.07 -24.51 28.90
CA ASN A 227 -27.71 -23.23 28.60
C ASN A 227 -27.97 -23.13 27.10
N SER A 228 -29.09 -22.49 26.76
CA SER A 228 -29.62 -22.39 25.39
C SER A 228 -28.64 -21.67 24.44
N PRO A 229 -28.65 -21.98 23.12
CA PRO A 229 -27.89 -21.21 22.16
C PRO A 229 -28.45 -19.78 22.11
N LEU A 230 -27.65 -18.83 22.57
CA LEU A 230 -27.89 -17.41 22.30
C LEU A 230 -27.79 -17.24 20.77
N SER A 231 -28.92 -17.03 20.11
CA SER A 231 -28.91 -16.65 18.69
C SER A 231 -28.50 -15.19 18.62
N LEU A 232 -27.35 -14.92 18.00
CA LEU A 232 -26.82 -13.58 17.84
C LEU A 232 -27.24 -13.03 16.48
N GLU A 233 -27.66 -11.76 16.43
CA GLU A 233 -28.03 -11.05 15.20
C GLU A 233 -26.85 -10.17 14.77
N CYS A 234 -26.41 -10.31 13.52
CA CYS A 234 -25.38 -9.43 12.95
C CYS A 234 -25.96 -8.03 12.69
N ARG A 235 -25.28 -6.99 13.16
CA ARG A 235 -25.74 -5.59 13.06
C ARG A 235 -25.62 -4.99 11.65
N HIS A 236 -24.95 -5.68 10.73
CA HIS A 236 -24.70 -5.24 9.36
C HIS A 236 -25.63 -5.92 8.33
N CYS A 237 -25.86 -7.24 8.42
CA CYS A 237 -26.75 -7.98 7.50
C CYS A 237 -28.09 -8.41 8.12
N HIS A 238 -28.31 -8.23 9.43
CA HIS A 238 -29.51 -8.67 10.15
C HIS A 238 -29.80 -10.19 10.07
N GLU A 239 -28.79 -10.99 9.74
CA GLU A 239 -28.88 -12.46 9.78
C GLU A 239 -28.72 -12.98 11.22
N TRP A 240 -29.47 -14.04 11.53
CA TRP A 240 -29.51 -14.66 12.85
C TRP A 240 -28.66 -15.92 12.87
N PHE A 241 -27.64 -15.94 13.72
CA PHE A 241 -26.67 -17.02 13.83
C PHE A 241 -26.87 -17.81 15.13
N PRO A 242 -27.52 -18.98 15.09
CA PRO A 242 -27.71 -19.82 16.27
C PRO A 242 -26.43 -20.60 16.61
N GLY A 243 -25.94 -20.44 17.84
CA GLY A 243 -24.87 -21.28 18.38
C GLY A 243 -23.44 -20.85 18.08
N ILE A 244 -23.24 -19.65 17.52
CA ILE A 244 -21.91 -19.01 17.47
C ILE A 244 -21.65 -18.19 18.75
N THR A 245 -20.38 -18.01 19.08
CA THR A 245 -19.91 -17.14 20.15
C THR A 245 -19.90 -15.66 19.73
N GLN A 246 -19.80 -14.76 20.70
CA GLN A 246 -19.71 -13.32 20.42
C GLN A 246 -18.45 -12.94 19.60
N ASP A 247 -17.35 -13.69 19.79
CA ASP A 247 -16.10 -13.48 19.06
C ASP A 247 -16.22 -13.94 17.59
N GLU A 248 -16.95 -15.03 17.34
CA GLU A 248 -17.27 -15.50 15.98
C GLU A 248 -18.24 -14.56 15.25
N LEU A 249 -19.19 -13.92 15.98
CA LEU A 249 -20.00 -12.84 15.42
C LEU A 249 -19.13 -11.64 15.06
N GLY A 250 -18.17 -11.27 15.91
CA GLY A 250 -17.21 -10.20 15.64
C GLY A 250 -16.43 -10.42 14.33
N LEU A 251 -15.87 -11.62 14.14
CA LEU A 251 -15.18 -12.00 12.89
C LEU A 251 -16.09 -11.91 11.65
N HIS A 252 -17.39 -12.19 11.80
CA HIS A 252 -18.37 -12.00 10.73
C HIS A 252 -18.68 -10.50 10.49
N GLU A 253 -18.84 -9.69 11.54
CA GLU A 253 -19.04 -8.23 11.42
C GLU A 253 -17.81 -7.52 10.83
N ASP A 254 -16.59 -8.00 11.12
CA ASP A 254 -15.35 -7.54 10.50
C ASP A 254 -15.24 -7.96 9.02
N SER A 255 -15.81 -9.12 8.65
CA SER A 255 -15.85 -9.57 7.25
C SER A 255 -16.71 -8.67 6.36
N HIS A 256 -17.70 -7.96 6.92
CA HIS A 256 -18.46 -6.91 6.22
C HIS A 256 -17.67 -5.62 6.00
N ARG A 257 -16.48 -5.47 6.58
CA ARG A 257 -15.65 -4.25 6.52
C ARG A 257 -14.48 -4.36 5.53
N LEU A 258 -14.38 -5.49 4.83
CA LEU A 258 -13.41 -5.70 3.77
C LEU A 258 -14.07 -5.44 2.42
N CYS A 259 -13.56 -4.47 1.64
CA CYS A 259 -14.07 -4.27 0.28
C CYS A 259 -13.68 -5.46 -0.62
N PRO A 260 -14.65 -6.21 -1.19
CA PRO A 260 -14.35 -7.43 -1.95
C PRO A 260 -13.65 -7.17 -3.29
N TYR A 261 -13.62 -5.92 -3.76
CA TYR A 261 -13.06 -5.54 -5.06
C TYR A 261 -11.63 -5.02 -5.00
N CYS A 262 -11.25 -4.32 -3.92
CA CYS A 262 -9.91 -3.74 -3.77
C CYS A 262 -9.17 -4.15 -2.50
N THR A 263 -9.75 -5.03 -1.67
CA THR A 263 -9.17 -5.50 -0.39
C THR A 263 -8.84 -4.39 0.62
N LEU A 264 -9.41 -3.19 0.43
CA LEU A 264 -9.29 -2.10 1.39
C LEU A 264 -10.01 -2.48 2.69
N ILE A 265 -9.27 -2.38 3.79
CA ILE A 265 -9.78 -2.56 5.14
C ILE A 265 -10.51 -1.26 5.53
N CYS A 266 -11.83 -1.31 5.60
CA CYS A 266 -12.70 -0.17 5.88
C CYS A 266 -13.03 -0.07 7.38
N ASP A 267 -12.07 -0.40 8.25
CA ASP A 267 -12.26 -0.42 9.69
C ASP A 267 -12.52 0.98 10.25
N GLY A 268 -13.73 1.19 10.76
CA GLY A 268 -14.14 2.43 11.41
C GLY A 268 -14.82 3.46 10.50
N VAL A 269 -15.11 3.14 9.23
CA VAL A 269 -16.00 3.98 8.40
C VAL A 269 -17.46 3.68 8.73
N GLU A 270 -18.35 4.66 8.52
CA GLU A 270 -19.80 4.45 8.63
C GLU A 270 -20.32 3.57 7.48
N GLN A 271 -21.37 2.78 7.74
CA GLN A 271 -21.96 1.82 6.78
C GLN A 271 -22.22 2.44 5.39
N THR A 272 -22.74 3.68 5.35
CA THR A 272 -23.02 4.41 4.11
C THR A 272 -21.76 4.76 3.31
N ILE A 273 -20.62 4.93 3.98
CA ILE A 273 -19.31 5.22 3.35
C ILE A 273 -18.71 3.93 2.78
N PHE A 274 -18.89 2.81 3.48
CA PHE A 274 -18.52 1.49 2.96
C PHE A 274 -19.33 1.15 1.70
N GLU A 275 -20.65 1.34 1.73
CA GLU A 275 -21.52 1.11 0.58
C GLU A 275 -21.13 1.98 -0.63
N ASP A 276 -20.96 3.30 -0.45
CA ASP A 276 -20.52 4.22 -1.52
C ASP A 276 -19.16 3.80 -2.11
N HIS A 277 -18.22 3.38 -1.26
CA HIS A 277 -16.94 2.84 -1.69
C HIS A 277 -17.09 1.55 -2.52
N VAL A 278 -17.93 0.61 -2.10
CA VAL A 278 -18.18 -0.64 -2.85
C VAL A 278 -18.85 -0.34 -4.20
N PHE A 279 -19.87 0.53 -4.24
CA PHE A 279 -20.54 0.92 -5.48
C PHE A 279 -19.63 1.70 -6.44
N SER A 280 -18.59 2.39 -5.94
CA SER A 280 -17.60 3.07 -6.80
C SER A 280 -16.77 2.11 -7.68
N HIS A 281 -16.81 0.79 -7.40
CA HIS A 281 -16.18 -0.24 -8.22
C HIS A 281 -17.07 -0.79 -9.35
N GLU A 282 -18.35 -0.44 -9.44
CA GLU A 282 -19.27 -0.92 -10.49
C GLU A 282 -19.18 -0.11 -11.81
N VAL A 283 -17.99 0.40 -12.18
CA VAL A 283 -17.74 1.28 -13.35
C VAL A 283 -16.71 0.70 -14.31
#